data_AF-A0A6B3GDZ3-F1
#
_entry.id   AF-A0A6B3GDZ3-F1
#
_cell.length_a   1.000
_cell.length_b   1.000
_cell.length_c   1.000
_cell.angle_alpha   90.00
_cell.angle_beta   90.00
_cell.angle_gamma   90.00
#
_symmetry.space_group_name_H-M   'P 1'
#
loop_
_entity.id
_entity.type
_entity.pdbx_description
1 polymer ?
#
loop_
_entity_poly.entity_id
_entity_poly.type
_entity_poly.pdbx_seq_one_letter_code
_entity_poly.pdbx_strand_id
1 'polypeptide(L)'
;FDSADRSAKLYVTGERQGDEEGVLVNDVFQSTGPVMIGGARRHDTGAWGNALPGQLDDMRVYAGVLSEAEITQLSIVDEPPVEIG
;
A
#
# COMPACT_ATOMS: atom_id res chain seq x y z
N PHE A 1 -6.44 5.56 0.12
CA PHE A 1 -7.23 6.07 1.26
C PHE A 1 -8.31 6.95 0.69
N ASP A 2 -9.55 6.68 1.05
CA ASP A 2 -10.67 7.56 0.70
C ASP A 2 -10.81 8.63 1.77
N SER A 3 -10.52 9.88 1.42
CA SER A 3 -10.63 10.99 2.37
C SER A 3 -12.06 11.44 2.60
N ALA A 4 -12.99 11.21 1.66
CA ALA A 4 -14.39 11.58 1.82
C ALA A 4 -15.07 10.67 2.85
N ASP A 5 -14.83 9.36 2.73
CA ASP A 5 -15.41 8.34 3.61
C ASP A 5 -14.53 7.99 4.81
N ARG A 6 -13.31 8.55 4.86
CA ARG A 6 -12.27 8.20 5.85
C ARG A 6 -12.03 6.70 5.92
N SER A 7 -11.95 6.03 4.77
CA SER A 7 -11.85 4.58 4.70
C SER A 7 -10.55 4.10 4.04
N ALA A 8 -10.04 2.97 4.53
CA ALA A 8 -8.93 2.25 3.93
C ALA A 8 -9.40 0.86 3.47
N LYS A 9 -8.97 0.46 2.27
CA LYS A 9 -9.31 -0.80 1.61
C LYS A 9 -8.02 -1.51 1.21
N LEU A 10 -7.97 -2.82 1.41
CA LEU A 10 -6.84 -3.66 1.02
C LEU A 10 -7.31 -4.63 -0.07
N TYR A 11 -6.50 -4.73 -1.13
CA TYR A 11 -6.72 -5.68 -2.21
C TYR A 11 -5.45 -6.53 -2.35
N VAL A 12 -5.63 -7.85 -2.49
CA VAL A 12 -4.53 -8.80 -2.74
C VAL A 12 -4.90 -9.55 -4.01
N THR A 13 -4.00 -9.57 -5.00
CA THR A 13 -4.28 -10.16 -6.33
C THR A 13 -5.60 -9.67 -6.96
N GLY A 14 -5.97 -8.40 -6.72
CA GLY A 14 -7.20 -7.78 -7.23
C GLY A 14 -8.45 -8.06 -6.38
N GLU A 15 -8.37 -8.99 -5.42
CA GLU A 15 -9.49 -9.37 -4.57
C GLU A 15 -9.56 -8.50 -3.31
N ARG A 16 -10.75 -7.98 -3.02
CA ARG A 16 -11.02 -7.17 -1.83
C ARG A 16 -10.89 -7.99 -0.55
N GLN A 17 -10.15 -7.45 0.41
CA GLN A 17 -10.00 -8.04 1.74
C GLN A 17 -10.82 -7.27 2.78
N GLY A 18 -11.54 -7.98 3.64
CA GLY A 18 -12.36 -7.39 4.71
C GLY A 18 -13.69 -6.83 4.22
N ASP A 19 -14.22 -5.82 4.94
CA ASP A 19 -15.55 -5.24 4.69
C ASP A 19 -15.65 -4.42 3.39
N GLU A 20 -16.87 -4.34 2.85
CA GLU A 20 -17.23 -3.66 1.60
C GLU A 20 -17.10 -2.13 1.68
N GLU A 21 -17.25 -1.56 2.86
CA GLU A 21 -16.99 -0.14 3.13
C GLU A 21 -15.52 0.13 3.44
N GLY A 22 -14.75 -0.91 3.78
CA GLY A 22 -13.38 -0.80 4.28
C GLY A 22 -13.30 -0.47 5.76
N VAL A 23 -12.09 -0.18 6.24
CA VAL A 23 -11.84 0.12 7.66
C VAL A 23 -11.86 1.64 7.86
N LEU A 24 -12.58 2.09 8.89
CA LEU A 24 -12.59 3.49 9.32
C LEU A 24 -11.21 3.93 9.82
N VAL A 25 -10.70 5.02 9.26
CA VAL A 25 -9.44 5.66 9.65
C VAL A 25 -9.73 6.92 10.45
N ASN A 26 -9.52 6.83 11.77
CA ASN A 26 -9.77 7.94 12.67
C ASN A 26 -8.71 9.05 12.53
N ASP A 27 -7.44 8.68 12.39
CA ASP A 27 -6.35 9.64 12.23
C ASP A 27 -5.38 9.18 11.15
N VAL A 28 -4.89 10.13 10.36
CA VAL A 28 -3.89 9.88 9.30
C VAL A 28 -2.58 10.52 9.72
N PHE A 29 -1.50 9.74 9.77
CA PHE A 29 -0.16 10.26 10.01
C PHE A 29 0.33 11.08 8.80
N GLN A 30 0.52 12.39 9.00
CA GLN A 30 0.99 13.32 7.96
C GLN A 30 2.50 13.51 8.03
N SER A 31 3.26 12.57 7.46
CA SER A 31 4.72 12.69 7.36
C SER A 31 5.13 13.77 6.36
N THR A 32 6.12 14.59 6.70
CA THR A 32 6.80 15.52 5.78
C THR A 32 8.11 14.95 5.23
N GLY A 33 8.47 13.73 5.62
CA GLY A 33 9.68 13.04 5.16
C GLY A 33 9.50 12.30 3.82
N PRO A 34 10.57 11.70 3.28
CA PRO A 34 10.51 10.90 2.06
C PRO A 34 9.68 9.62 2.25
N VAL A 35 9.19 9.07 1.13
CA VAL A 35 8.60 7.72 1.10
C VAL A 35 9.71 6.69 1.32
N MET A 36 9.47 5.73 2.21
CA MET A 36 10.39 4.65 2.54
C MET A 36 9.79 3.31 2.15
N ILE A 37 10.63 2.42 1.63
CA ILE A 37 10.28 1.08 1.15
C ILE A 37 11.25 0.07 1.77
N GLY A 38 10.76 -1.12 2.14
CA GLY A 38 11.61 -2.21 2.67
C GLY A 38 11.94 -2.12 4.16
N GLY A 39 11.43 -1.10 4.86
CA GLY A 39 11.60 -0.92 6.31
C GLY A 39 10.74 0.22 6.85
N ALA A 40 10.65 0.34 8.17
CA ALA A 40 9.85 1.38 8.81
C ALA A 40 10.55 2.02 10.01
N ARG A 41 10.23 3.28 10.25
CA ARG A 41 10.58 3.98 11.49
C ARG A 41 9.41 3.84 12.47
N ARG A 42 9.69 3.41 13.69
CA ARG A 42 8.66 3.30 14.72
C ARG A 42 8.12 4.67 15.12
N HIS A 43 6.81 4.78 15.25
CA HIS A 43 6.15 6.03 15.62
C HIS A 43 6.43 6.43 17.09
N ASP A 44 6.62 5.46 17.98
CA ASP A 44 6.72 5.67 19.43
C ASP A 44 8.13 6.02 19.90
N THR A 45 9.16 5.38 19.33
CA THR A 45 10.56 5.57 19.71
C THR A 45 11.38 6.30 18.67
N GLY A 46 10.88 6.42 17.43
CA GLY A 46 11.63 6.94 16.31
C GLY A 46 12.80 6.04 15.87
N ALA A 47 12.89 4.81 16.39
CA ALA A 47 13.93 3.85 15.99
C ALA A 47 13.60 3.25 14.60
N TRP A 48 14.65 2.95 13.83
CA TRP A 48 14.53 2.22 12.57
C TRP A 48 14.42 0.71 12.83
N GLY A 49 13.59 0.00 12.06
CA GLY A 49 13.38 -1.44 12.17
C GLY A 49 12.39 -1.98 11.14
N ASN A 50 11.81 -3.15 11.42
CA ASN A 50 10.80 -3.83 10.59
C ASN A 50 11.25 -4.03 9.13
N ALA A 51 12.46 -4.55 8.95
CA ALA A 51 12.96 -4.88 7.61
C ALA A 51 12.02 -5.89 6.94
N LEU A 52 11.72 -5.65 5.66
CA LEU A 52 10.98 -6.58 4.82
C LEU A 52 12.00 -7.35 3.95
N PRO A 53 12.36 -8.60 4.31
CA PRO A 53 13.29 -9.38 3.51
C PRO A 53 12.61 -9.84 2.21
N GLY A 54 13.36 -9.84 1.11
CA GLY A 54 12.89 -10.25 -0.20
C GLY A 54 13.12 -9.18 -1.27
N GLN A 55 12.41 -9.31 -2.38
CA GLN A 55 12.47 -8.41 -3.51
C GLN A 55 11.12 -7.72 -3.69
N LEU A 56 11.16 -6.46 -4.05
CA LEU A 56 9.99 -5.66 -4.41
C LEU A 56 10.22 -5.12 -5.80
N ASP A 57 9.19 -5.20 -6.63
CA ASP A 57 9.19 -4.68 -7.99
C ASP A 57 7.89 -3.92 -8.25
N ASP A 58 7.89 -3.06 -9.27
CA ASP A 58 6.71 -2.39 -9.82
C ASP A 58 5.87 -1.57 -8.83
N MET A 59 6.54 -0.86 -7.92
CA MET A 59 5.86 -0.04 -6.91
C MET A 59 5.31 1.27 -7.48
N ARG A 60 4.01 1.53 -7.26
CA ARG A 60 3.31 2.71 -7.75
C ARG A 60 2.55 3.41 -6.62
N VAL A 61 2.50 4.74 -6.66
CA VAL A 61 1.71 5.57 -5.74
C VAL A 61 0.81 6.48 -6.56
N TYR A 62 -0.47 6.53 -6.20
CA TYR A 62 -1.47 7.34 -6.89
C TYR A 62 -2.06 8.40 -5.96
N ALA A 63 -2.43 9.54 -6.52
CA ALA A 63 -3.19 10.55 -5.83
C ALA A 63 -4.68 10.19 -5.87
N GLY A 64 -5.26 9.86 -4.72
CA GLY A 64 -6.68 9.53 -4.59
C GLY A 64 -6.96 8.02 -4.54
N VAL A 65 -8.24 7.68 -4.70
CA VAL A 65 -8.74 6.29 -4.68
C VAL A 65 -8.87 5.80 -6.12
N LEU A 66 -8.38 4.59 -6.38
CA LEU A 66 -8.58 3.91 -7.65
C LEU A 66 -9.96 3.24 -7.68
N SER A 67 -10.56 3.18 -8.87
CA SER A 67 -11.75 2.36 -9.12
C SER A 67 -11.43 0.86 -9.05
N GLU A 68 -12.45 0.04 -8.84
CA GLU A 68 -12.27 -1.42 -8.83
C GLU A 68 -11.77 -1.97 -10.16
N ALA A 69 -12.19 -1.37 -11.28
CA ALA A 69 -11.69 -1.75 -12.60
C ALA A 69 -10.18 -1.47 -12.76
N GLU A 70 -9.69 -0.33 -12.26
CA GLU A 70 -8.26 -0.01 -12.27
C GLU A 70 -7.46 -0.95 -11.36
N ILE A 71 -8.01 -1.29 -10.19
CA ILE A 71 -7.36 -2.23 -9.25
C ILE A 71 -7.23 -3.63 -9.88
N THR A 72 -8.31 -4.13 -10.50
CA THR A 72 -8.30 -5.42 -11.19
C THR A 72 -7.33 -5.41 -12.37
N GLN A 73 -7.24 -4.32 -13.11
CA GLN A 73 -6.27 -4.21 -14.21
C GLN A 73 -4.83 -4.26 -13.68
N LEU A 74 -4.55 -3.60 -12.54
CA LEU A 74 -3.22 -3.57 -11.94
C LEU A 74 -2.82 -4.89 -11.27
N SER A 75 -3.76 -5.78 -10.94
CA SER A 75 -3.43 -7.08 -10.36
C SER A 75 -3.00 -8.12 -11.39
N ILE A 76 -3.17 -7.81 -12.68
CA ILE A 76 -2.72 -8.67 -13.77
C ILE A 76 -1.22 -8.42 -13.97
N VAL A 77 -0.43 -9.47 -13.75
CA VAL A 77 1.01 -9.45 -14.00
C VAL A 77 1.24 -9.69 -15.49
N ASP A 78 1.62 -8.64 -16.22
CA ASP A 78 1.94 -8.73 -17.65
C ASP A 78 3.38 -9.20 -17.90
N GLU A 79 4.30 -8.98 -16.95
CA GLU A 79 5.72 -9.37 -17.04
C GLU A 79 6.17 -10.15 -15.80
N PRO A 80 6.77 -11.35 -15.95
CA PRO A 80 7.25 -12.13 -14.81
C PRO A 80 8.39 -11.40 -14.08
N PRO A 81 8.53 -11.58 -12.75
CA PRO A 81 9.59 -10.95 -11.97
C PRO A 81 10.98 -11.18 -12.58
N VAL A 82 11.79 -10.13 -12.66
CA VAL A 82 13.18 -10.25 -13.13
C VAL A 82 13.99 -11.00 -12.06
N GLU A 83 14.50 -12.18 -12.42
CA GLU A 83 15.41 -12.95 -11.57
C GLU A 83 16.70 -12.15 -11.31
N ILE A 84 16.88 -11.63 -10.10
CA ILE A 84 18.17 -11.14 -9.63
C ILE A 84 18.87 -12.30 -8.90
N GLY A 85 19.90 -12.85 -9.55
CA GLY A 85 20.65 -14.00 -9.06
C GLY A 85 21.40 -13.78 -7.74
#